data_AF-A0A2V9P7C3-F1
#
_entry.id   AF-A0A2V9P7C3-F1
#
_cell.length_a   1.000
_cell.length_b   1.000
_cell.length_c   1.000
_cell.angle_alpha   90.00
_cell.angle_beta   90.00
_cell.angle_gamma   90.00
#
_symmetry.space_group_name_H-M   'P 1'
#
loop_
_entity.id
_entity.type
_entity.pdbx_description
1 polymer ?
#
loop_
_entity_poly.entity_id
_entity_poly.type
_entity_poly.pdbx_seq_one_letter_code
_entity_poly.pdbx_strand_id
1 'polypeptide(L)'
;MRVFVIWEPVLATDFVAPSTAALARIADARATQYWDRKRALSHLLGEHNRSTVVWDYIAVYAPGVMWQDAPPKPIYSDNPVRDVISGAKESIQRLLASGDSART
;
A
#
# COMPACT_ATOMS: atom_id res chain seq x y z
N MET A 1 -5.86 -9.77 8.53
CA MET A 1 -5.20 -8.68 7.79
C MET A 1 -5.08 -9.07 6.32
N ARG A 2 -5.44 -8.19 5.39
CA ARG A 2 -5.16 -8.34 3.95
C ARG A 2 -4.15 -7.28 3.54
N VAL A 3 -3.28 -7.60 2.59
CA VAL A 3 -2.28 -6.70 2.03
C VAL A 3 -2.56 -6.55 0.55
N PHE A 4 -2.53 -5.31 0.07
CA PHE A 4 -2.61 -5.02 -1.35
C PHE A 4 -1.28 -4.41 -1.77
N VAL A 5 -0.67 -5.00 -2.80
CA VAL A 5 0.57 -4.48 -3.39
C VAL A 5 0.23 -3.97 -4.77
N ILE A 6 0.47 -2.69 -5.00
CA ILE A 6 0.18 -2.04 -6.26
C ILE A 6 1.52 -1.71 -6.89
N TRP A 7 1.79 -2.34 -8.03
CA TRP A 7 2.97 -2.06 -8.83
C TRP A 7 2.62 -0.97 -9.85
N GLU A 8 3.47 0.04 -9.94
CA GLU A 8 3.29 1.18 -10.84
C GLU A 8 4.57 1.43 -11.66
N PRO A 9 4.47 1.99 -12.88
CA PRO A 9 5.63 2.37 -13.65
C PRO A 9 6.27 3.64 -13.10
N VAL A 10 7.36 3.50 -12.34
CA VAL A 10 8.07 4.62 -11.70
C VAL A 10 9.18 5.13 -12.61
N LEU A 11 9.98 4.22 -13.17
CA LEU A 11 11.07 4.55 -14.08
C LEU A 11 10.55 4.76 -15.52
N ALA A 12 11.32 5.50 -16.31
CA ALA A 12 11.02 5.69 -17.74
C ALA A 12 11.03 4.37 -18.54
N THR A 13 11.67 3.33 -18.00
CA THR A 13 11.81 2.00 -18.60
C THR A 13 10.76 0.99 -18.12
N ASP A 14 9.87 1.35 -17.20
CA ASP A 14 8.83 0.46 -16.66
C ASP A 14 7.64 0.39 -17.63
N PHE A 15 7.78 -0.38 -18.70
CA PHE A 15 6.76 -0.46 -19.76
C PHE A 15 5.72 -1.56 -19.53
N VAL A 16 6.06 -2.56 -18.71
CA VAL A 16 5.29 -3.80 -18.54
C VAL A 16 5.12 -4.12 -17.06
N ALA A 17 4.12 -4.96 -16.77
CA ALA A 17 3.89 -5.46 -15.41
C ALA A 17 5.12 -6.22 -14.87
N PRO A 18 5.28 -6.31 -13.53
CA PRO A 18 6.34 -7.10 -12.93
C PRO A 18 6.31 -8.56 -13.39
N SER A 19 7.50 -9.14 -13.56
CA SER A 19 7.63 -10.56 -13.91
C SER A 19 7.19 -11.48 -12.77
N THR A 20 6.93 -12.75 -13.07
CA THR A 20 6.65 -13.77 -12.05
C THR A 20 7.71 -13.84 -10.95
N ALA A 21 8.99 -13.70 -11.32
CA ALA A 21 10.09 -13.68 -10.36
C ALA A 21 10.04 -12.46 -9.43
N ALA A 22 9.59 -11.29 -9.92
CA ALA A 22 9.41 -10.11 -9.09
C ALA A 22 8.23 -10.27 -8.14
N LEU A 23 7.08 -10.76 -8.64
CA LEU A 23 5.90 -11.03 -7.81
C LEU A 23 6.19 -12.07 -6.71
N ALA A 24 7.01 -13.08 -7.00
CA ALA A 24 7.39 -14.13 -6.05
C ALA A 24 8.19 -13.62 -4.83
N ARG A 25 8.73 -12.39 -4.87
CA ARG A 25 9.36 -11.77 -3.70
C ARG A 25 8.35 -11.47 -2.58
N ILE A 26 7.07 -11.41 -2.91
CA ILE A 26 5.96 -11.20 -1.98
C ILE A 26 4.99 -12.39 -2.10
N ALA A 27 5.43 -13.57 -1.68
CA ALA A 27 4.67 -14.82 -1.76
C ALA A 27 3.68 -15.05 -0.60
N ASP A 28 3.46 -14.04 0.26
CA ASP A 28 2.55 -14.15 1.40
C ASP A 28 1.09 -14.29 0.92
N ALA A 29 0.38 -15.32 1.38
CA ALA A 29 -1.00 -15.62 0.96
C ALA A 29 -2.01 -14.52 1.33
N ARG A 30 -1.65 -13.59 2.22
CA ARG A 30 -2.47 -12.43 2.58
C ARG A 30 -2.30 -11.27 1.60
N ALA A 31 -1.29 -11.33 0.73
CA ALA A 31 -1.01 -10.30 -0.27
C ALA A 31 -1.73 -10.60 -1.58
N THR A 32 -2.46 -9.61 -2.09
CA THR A 32 -2.96 -9.59 -3.46
C THR A 32 -2.24 -8.50 -4.22
N GLN A 33 -1.67 -8.83 -5.37
CA GLN A 33 -0.80 -7.94 -6.14
C GLN A 33 -1.50 -7.49 -7.43
N TYR A 34 -1.39 -6.21 -7.76
CA TYR A 34 -2.01 -5.59 -8.94
C TYR A 34 -0.99 -4.79 -9.73
N TRP A 35 -1.23 -4.67 -11.04
CA TRP A 35 -0.48 -3.79 -11.91
C TRP A 35 -1.34 -2.57 -12.27
N ASP A 36 -0.93 -1.39 -11.84
CA ASP A 36 -1.54 -0.12 -12.22
C ASP A 36 -0.70 0.59 -13.28
N ARG A 37 -0.92 0.19 -14.53
CA ARG A 37 -0.19 0.75 -15.68
C ARG A 37 -0.38 2.26 -15.83
N LYS A 38 -1.52 2.79 -15.39
CA LYS A 38 -1.92 4.19 -15.62
C LYS A 38 -1.57 5.08 -14.42
N ARG A 39 -0.98 4.52 -13.37
CA ARG A 39 -0.70 5.24 -12.11
C ARG A 39 -1.96 5.91 -11.54
N ALA A 40 -3.11 5.27 -11.70
CA ALA A 40 -4.37 5.82 -11.24
C ALA A 40 -4.37 6.03 -9.73
N LEU A 41 -3.77 5.11 -8.97
CA LEU A 41 -3.63 5.24 -7.53
C LEU A 41 -2.70 6.38 -7.14
N SER A 42 -1.50 6.45 -7.72
CA SER A 42 -0.55 7.53 -7.47
C SER A 42 -1.14 8.90 -7.82
N HIS A 43 -1.89 9.04 -8.92
CA HIS A 43 -2.65 10.26 -9.23
C HIS A 43 -3.67 10.64 -8.17
N LEU A 44 -4.40 9.67 -7.62
CA LEU A 44 -5.37 9.88 -6.56
C LEU A 44 -4.71 10.29 -5.23
N LEU A 45 -3.46 9.87 -5.02
CA LEU A 45 -2.66 10.17 -3.82
C LEU A 45 -1.82 11.45 -3.92
N GLY A 46 -1.79 12.11 -5.07
CA GLY A 46 -1.15 13.41 -5.25
C GLY A 46 -0.02 13.48 -6.29
N GLU A 47 0.14 12.48 -7.16
CA GLU A 47 1.04 12.62 -8.32
C GLU A 47 0.53 13.69 -9.29
N HIS A 48 1.39 14.67 -9.54
CA HIS A 48 1.16 15.73 -10.54
C HIS A 48 2.11 15.62 -11.75
N ASN A 49 3.27 14.98 -11.56
CA ASN A 49 4.27 14.70 -12.59
C ASN A 49 5.17 13.51 -12.19
N ARG A 50 6.11 13.12 -13.06
CA ARG A 50 6.99 11.96 -12.83
C ARG A 50 7.89 12.05 -11.59
N SER A 51 8.27 13.24 -11.12
CA SER A 51 9.07 13.37 -9.89
C SER A 51 8.24 13.31 -8.61
N THR A 52 6.91 13.29 -8.74
CA THR A 52 5.95 13.22 -7.63
C THR A 52 5.16 11.91 -7.61
N VAL A 53 5.59 10.91 -8.39
CA VAL A 53 4.99 9.57 -8.33
C VAL A 53 5.02 9.10 -6.88
N VAL A 54 3.91 8.56 -6.39
CA VAL A 54 3.81 8.02 -5.04
C VAL A 54 4.33 6.59 -5.07
N TRP A 55 5.63 6.43 -4.82
CA TRP A 55 6.29 5.12 -4.77
C TRP A 55 6.96 4.93 -3.41
N ASP A 56 7.33 3.67 -3.09
CA ASP A 56 7.88 3.30 -1.79
C ASP A 56 7.00 3.78 -0.61
N TYR A 57 5.69 3.71 -0.80
CA TYR A 57 4.68 4.21 0.11
C TYR A 57 3.95 3.08 0.81
N ILE A 58 3.65 3.25 2.09
CA ILE A 58 2.82 2.33 2.87
C ILE A 58 1.69 3.09 3.54
N ALA A 59 0.50 2.50 3.58
CA ALA A 59 -0.65 3.00 4.32
C ALA A 59 -1.35 1.86 5.07
N VAL A 60 -1.74 2.13 6.31
CA VAL A 60 -2.50 1.22 7.17
C VAL A 60 -3.88 1.81 7.39
N TYR A 61 -4.90 1.00 7.15
CA TYR A 61 -6.30 1.36 7.31
C TYR A 61 -6.93 0.52 8.42
N ALA A 62 -7.85 1.13 9.17
CA ALA A 62 -8.62 0.40 10.17
C ALA A 62 -9.55 -0.64 9.52
N PRO A 63 -9.87 -1.75 10.21
CA PRO A 63 -10.86 -2.72 9.72
C PRO A 63 -12.23 -2.05 9.47
N GLY A 64 -12.95 -2.53 8.44
CA GLY A 64 -14.30 -2.05 8.11
C GLY A 64 -14.35 -0.72 7.33
N VAL A 65 -13.21 -0.07 7.10
CA VAL A 65 -13.13 1.13 6.29
C VAL A 65 -13.18 0.77 4.80
N MET A 66 -14.05 1.44 4.04
CA MET A 66 -14.21 1.25 2.60
C MET A 66 -13.63 2.43 1.82
N TRP A 67 -12.93 2.13 0.73
CA TRP A 67 -12.55 3.11 -0.27
C TRP A 67 -13.77 3.42 -1.13
N GLN A 68 -14.09 4.70 -1.26
CA GLN A 68 -15.15 5.18 -2.16
C GLN A 68 -14.46 5.83 -3.37
N ASP A 69 -14.81 7.06 -3.71
CA ASP A 69 -14.17 7.82 -4.80
C ASP A 69 -12.71 8.19 -4.49
N ALA A 70 -12.34 8.24 -3.21
CA ALA A 70 -10.99 8.50 -2.73
C ALA A 70 -10.61 7.53 -1.59
N PRO A 71 -9.30 7.26 -1.39
CA PRO A 71 -8.85 6.53 -0.22
C PRO A 71 -9.23 7.32 1.03
N PRO A 72 -9.76 6.65 2.06
CA PRO A 72 -10.03 7.28 3.33
C PRO A 72 -8.72 7.74 3.98
N LYS A 73 -8.80 8.53 5.06
CA LYS A 73 -7.59 8.87 5.80
C LYS A 73 -6.99 7.60 6.43
N PRO A 74 -5.74 7.24 6.12
CA PRO A 74 -5.09 6.11 6.77
C PRO A 74 -4.82 6.43 8.24
N ILE A 75 -4.81 5.41 9.09
CA ILE A 75 -4.40 5.56 10.49
C ILE A 75 -2.88 5.74 10.63
N TYR A 76 -2.14 5.32 9.60
CA TYR A 76 -0.71 5.50 9.44
C TYR A 76 -0.38 5.47 7.97
N SER A 77 0.44 6.40 7.50
CA SER A 77 1.01 6.30 6.17
C SER A 77 2.28 7.12 6.07
N ASP A 78 3.26 6.60 5.34
CA ASP A 78 4.53 7.30 5.16
C ASP A 78 5.36 6.68 4.02
N ASN A 79 6.49 7.30 3.67
CA ASN A 79 7.46 6.86 2.67
C ASN A 79 8.85 7.42 3.00
N PRO A 80 9.96 6.76 2.62
CA PRO A 80 10.06 5.44 1.97
C PRO A 80 9.80 4.27 2.94
N VAL A 81 9.25 3.14 2.47
CA VAL A 81 8.88 1.96 3.31
C VAL A 81 10.02 1.51 4.21
N ARG A 82 11.25 1.48 3.70
CA ARG A 82 12.44 1.06 4.46
C ARG A 82 12.59 1.83 5.79
N ASP A 83 12.31 3.12 5.78
CA ASP A 83 12.56 4.01 6.91
C ASP A 83 11.37 4.05 7.88
N VAL A 84 10.19 3.65 7.41
CA VAL A 84 8.90 3.86 8.10
C VAL A 84 8.21 2.55 8.52
N ILE A 85 8.81 1.39 8.20
CA ILE A 85 8.21 0.08 8.46
C ILE A 85 7.89 -0.18 9.95
N SER A 86 8.66 0.40 10.87
CA SER A 86 8.41 0.26 12.31
C SER A 86 7.09 0.92 12.72
N GLY A 87 6.80 2.13 12.23
CA GLY A 87 5.54 2.82 12.51
C GLY A 87 4.32 2.09 11.94
N ALA A 88 4.47 1.47 10.76
CA ALA A 88 3.43 0.62 10.18
C ALA A 88 3.16 -0.61 11.06
N LYS A 89 4.22 -1.30 11.52
CA LYS A 89 4.10 -2.48 12.41
C LYS A 89 3.39 -2.14 13.71
N GLU A 90 3.80 -1.06 14.37
CA GLU A 90 3.15 -0.61 15.61
C GLU A 90 1.68 -0.28 15.40
N SER A 91 1.34 0.39 14.30
CA SER A 91 -0.04 0.75 13.98
C SER A 91 -0.92 -0.48 13.75
N ILE A 92 -0.38 -1.51 13.08
CA ILE A 92 -1.05 -2.81 12.93
C ILE A 92 -1.22 -3.50 14.28
N GLN A 93 -0.20 -3.54 15.13
CA GLN A 93 -0.28 -4.16 16.45
C GLN A 93 -1.35 -3.49 17.33
N ARG A 94 -1.43 -2.16 17.31
CA ARG A 94 -2.48 -1.40 18.01
C ARG A 94 -3.88 -1.77 17.51
N LEU A 95 -4.08 -1.90 16.20
CA LEU A 95 -5.36 -2.31 15.62
C LEU A 95 -5.77 -3.73 16.00
N LEU A 96 -4.80 -4.65 16.08
CA LEU A 96 -5.08 -6.04 16.48
C LEU A 96 -5.49 -6.09 17.97
N ALA A 97 -4.77 -5.37 18.84
CA ALA A 97 -5.08 -5.32 20.26
C ALA A 97 -6.45 -4.69 20.57
N SER A 98 -6.85 -3.66 19.81
CA SER A 98 -8.17 -3.03 19.98
C SER A 98 -9.31 -3.89 19.43
N GLY A 99 -9.07 -4.66 18.36
CA GLY A 99 -10.06 -5.56 17.78
C GLY A 99 -10.38 -6.80 18.64
N ASP A 100 -9.43 -7.25 19.45
CA ASP A 100 -9.65 -8.34 20.41
C ASP A 100 -10.44 -7.86 21.64
N SER A 101 -10.13 -6.65 22.14
CA SER A 101 -10.85 -6.04 23.28
C SER A 101 -12.32 -5.74 22.97
N ALA A 102 -12.68 -5.51 21.70
CA ALA A 102 -14.06 -5.25 21.28
C ALA A 102 -14.90 -6.53 21.09
N ARG A 103 -14.30 -7.71 21.26
CA ARG A 103 -14.95 -9.02 21.03
C ARG A 103 -15.18 -9.82 22.32
N THR A 104 -14.77 -9.30 23.48
CA THR A 104 -15.03 -9.83 24.83
C THR A 104 -16.06 -9.00 25.55
#